data_AF-C4A0L3-F1
#
_entry.id   AF-C4A0L3-F1
#
_cell.length_a   1.000
_cell.length_b   1.000
_cell.length_c   1.000
_cell.angle_alpha   90.00
_cell.angle_beta   90.00
_cell.angle_gamma   90.00
#
_symmetry.space_group_name_H-M   'P 1'
#
loop_
_entity.id
_entity.type
_entity.pdbx_description
1 polymer ?
#
loop_
_entity_poly.entity_id
_entity_poly.type
_entity_poly.pdbx_seq_one_letter_code
_entity_poly.pdbx_strand_id
1 'polypeptide(L)'
;TTTIAPIPTTCTSSAPLLIINELNSDDPDDTEFIELHNLETRTVPLDNVNVVLFNGDWRNAAYDVIYLSGMSVAPRGYFVIGSAIVVPSPDFVLPAASQNGQI
;
A
#
# COMPACT_ATOMS: atom_id res chain seq x y z
N THR A 1 39.43 33.47 -12.80
CA THR A 1 38.55 32.34 -13.20
C THR A 1 37.84 31.87 -11.95
N THR A 2 36.51 31.98 -11.89
CA THR A 2 35.72 31.60 -10.71
C THR A 2 35.18 30.20 -10.93
N THR A 3 35.65 29.22 -10.15
CA THR A 3 35.14 27.85 -10.18
C THR A 3 33.76 27.83 -9.51
N ILE A 4 32.72 27.48 -10.26
CA ILE A 4 31.37 27.29 -9.73
C ILE A 4 31.29 25.87 -9.17
N ALA A 5 30.85 25.73 -7.93
CA ALA A 5 30.63 24.42 -7.31
C ALA A 5 29.49 23.66 -8.02
N PRO A 6 29.57 22.32 -8.16
CA PRO A 6 28.50 21.54 -8.76
C PRO A 6 27.23 21.65 -7.91
N ILE A 7 26.11 21.93 -8.57
CA ILE A 7 24.78 21.92 -7.96
C ILE A 7 24.51 20.46 -7.53
N PRO A 8 24.05 20.18 -6.29
CA PRO A 8 23.70 18.83 -5.90
C PRO A 8 22.49 18.36 -6.73
N THR A 9 22.78 17.62 -7.80
CA THR A 9 21.77 17.00 -8.66
C THR A 9 21.38 15.67 -8.06
N THR A 10 20.35 15.66 -7.23
CA THR A 10 19.35 14.58 -7.08
C THR A 10 18.62 14.80 -5.75
N CYS A 11 17.38 15.27 -5.84
CA CYS A 11 16.42 14.89 -4.82
C CYS A 11 16.12 13.41 -5.10
N THR A 12 16.88 12.49 -4.52
CA THR A 12 16.49 11.09 -4.49
C THR A 12 15.16 11.03 -3.76
N SER A 13 14.07 10.90 -4.51
CA SER A 13 12.82 10.43 -3.90
C SER A 13 13.12 9.05 -3.34
N SER A 14 13.34 8.98 -2.03
CA SER A 14 13.65 7.73 -1.32
C SER A 14 12.41 6.87 -1.12
N ALA A 15 11.28 7.24 -1.74
CA ALA A 15 10.07 6.43 -1.69
C ALA A 15 10.37 5.07 -2.34
N PRO A 16 9.99 3.96 -1.68
CA PRO A 16 10.18 2.64 -2.27
C PRO A 16 9.41 2.50 -3.57
N LEU A 17 9.91 1.70 -4.51
CA LEU A 17 9.18 1.38 -5.74
C LEU A 17 8.11 0.31 -5.45
N LEU A 18 7.07 0.74 -4.74
CA LEU A 18 5.90 -0.04 -4.36
C LEU A 18 4.69 0.46 -5.13
N ILE A 19 3.95 -0.44 -5.77
CA ILE A 19 2.74 -0.12 -6.54
C ILE A 19 1.53 -0.86 -5.98
N ILE A 20 0.33 -0.37 -6.28
CA ILE A 20 -0.89 -1.17 -6.20
C ILE A 20 -0.95 -2.03 -7.46
N ASN A 21 -0.88 -3.36 -7.30
CA ASN A 21 -0.91 -4.30 -8.42
C ASN A 21 -2.35 -4.72 -8.76
N GLU A 22 -3.17 -4.98 -7.74
CA GLU A 22 -4.56 -5.39 -7.88
C GLU A 22 -5.41 -4.81 -6.74
N LEU A 23 -6.69 -4.60 -7.04
CA LEU A 23 -7.71 -4.13 -6.11
C LEU A 23 -9.02 -4.86 -6.44
N ASN A 24 -9.61 -5.52 -5.44
CA ASN A 24 -10.98 -6.01 -5.46
C ASN A 24 -11.80 -5.23 -4.41
N SER A 25 -12.86 -4.58 -4.87
CA SER A 25 -13.72 -3.65 -4.10
C SER A 25 -15.21 -3.95 -4.38
N ASP A 26 -15.53 -5.11 -4.98
CA ASP A 26 -16.90 -5.43 -5.40
C ASP A 26 -17.80 -5.81 -4.21
N ASP A 27 -18.96 -5.15 -4.11
CA ASP A 27 -20.00 -5.39 -3.10
C ASP A 27 -21.16 -6.14 -3.80
N PRO A 28 -21.54 -7.37 -3.38
CA PRO A 28 -21.41 -7.91 -2.02
C PRO A 28 -20.49 -9.15 -1.91
N ASP A 29 -19.25 -9.07 -2.40
CA ASP A 29 -18.29 -10.16 -2.18
C ASP A 29 -17.48 -9.90 -0.91
N ASP A 30 -17.44 -10.86 0.01
CA ASP A 30 -16.64 -10.79 1.24
C ASP A 30 -15.13 -11.06 0.99
N THR A 31 -14.67 -11.08 -0.27
CA THR A 31 -13.28 -11.33 -0.68
C THR A 31 -12.55 -10.07 -1.16
N GLU A 32 -12.83 -8.91 -0.56
CA GLU A 32 -12.16 -7.66 -0.92
C GLU A 32 -10.68 -7.67 -0.50
N PHE A 33 -9.83 -7.10 -1.37
CA PHE A 33 -8.40 -6.99 -1.10
C PHE A 33 -7.70 -5.87 -1.89
N ILE A 34 -6.55 -5.47 -1.38
CA ILE A 34 -5.54 -4.64 -2.03
C ILE A 34 -4.25 -5.44 -2.08
N GLU A 35 -3.66 -5.56 -3.26
CA GLU A 35 -2.35 -6.16 -3.44
C GLU A 35 -1.30 -5.08 -3.75
N LEU A 36 -0.23 -5.07 -2.96
CA LEU A 36 0.94 -4.23 -3.19
C LEU A 36 2.05 -5.06 -3.81
N HIS A 37 2.73 -4.52 -4.82
CA HIS A 37 3.87 -5.18 -5.46
C HIS A 37 5.15 -4.35 -5.32
N ASN A 38 6.19 -5.00 -4.82
CA ASN A 38 7.52 -4.43 -4.70
C ASN A 38 8.30 -4.64 -6.01
N LEU A 39 8.56 -3.56 -6.75
CA LEU A 39 9.33 -3.62 -7.99
C LEU A 39 10.85 -3.66 -7.76
N GLU A 40 11.30 -3.49 -6.52
CA GLU A 40 12.72 -3.49 -6.18
C GLU A 40 13.30 -4.91 -6.08
N THR A 41 14.61 -4.99 -6.25
CA THR A 41 15.40 -6.22 -6.04
C THR A 41 15.82 -6.42 -4.58
N ARG A 42 15.34 -5.58 -3.66
CA ARG A 42 15.57 -5.67 -2.21
C ARG A 42 14.24 -5.69 -1.46
N THR A 43 14.27 -6.14 -0.21
CA THR A 43 13.12 -6.02 0.70
C THR A 43 12.79 -4.56 0.94
N VAL A 44 11.50 -4.24 0.87
CA VAL A 44 10.96 -2.90 1.15
C VAL A 44 10.27 -2.94 2.52
N PRO A 45 10.78 -2.20 3.54
CA PRO A 45 10.04 -2.00 4.78
C PRO A 45 8.86 -1.05 4.55
N LEU A 46 7.75 -1.32 5.23
CA LEU A 46 6.49 -0.55 5.11
C LEU A 46 6.28 0.42 6.29
N ASP A 47 7.32 0.69 7.09
CA ASP A 47 7.27 1.54 8.29
C ASP A 47 6.66 2.93 8.05
N ASN A 48 6.86 3.48 6.85
CA ASN A 48 6.38 4.80 6.44
C ASN A 48 5.33 4.72 5.32
N VAL A 49 4.66 3.58 5.17
CA VAL A 49 3.62 3.36 4.18
C VAL A 49 2.29 3.13 4.89
N ASN A 50 1.26 3.88 4.48
CA ASN A 50 -0.11 3.70 4.93
C ASN A 50 -1.01 3.59 3.71
N VAL A 51 -2.05 2.75 3.79
CA VAL A 51 -3.13 2.73 2.82
C VAL A 51 -4.28 3.57 3.38
N VAL A 52 -4.74 4.54 2.60
CA VAL A 52 -5.82 5.45 3.01
C VAL A 52 -6.99 5.25 2.08
N LEU A 53 -8.16 4.93 2.64
CA LEU A 53 -9.33 4.56 1.87
C LEU A 53 -10.34 5.72 1.83
N PHE A 54 -10.82 6.01 0.63
CA PHE A 54 -11.82 7.02 0.33
C PHE A 54 -12.93 6.39 -0.51
N ASN A 55 -14.18 6.66 -0.18
CA ASN A 55 -15.36 6.14 -0.90
C ASN A 55 -15.98 7.19 -1.84
N GLY A 56 -15.29 8.30 -2.07
CA GLY A 56 -15.77 9.37 -2.95
C GLY A 56 -16.99 10.12 -2.42
N ASP A 57 -17.29 10.04 -1.12
CA ASP A 57 -18.36 10.85 -0.53
C ASP A 57 -18.08 12.36 -0.65
N TRP A 58 -19.12 13.17 -0.51
CA TRP A 58 -19.02 14.62 -0.64
C TRP A 58 -18.13 15.28 0.42
N ARG A 59 -17.79 14.57 1.51
CA ARG A 59 -16.96 15.09 2.59
C ARG A 59 -15.47 15.01 2.23
N ASN A 60 -15.11 14.23 1.20
CA ASN A 60 -13.73 13.99 0.80
C ASN A 60 -12.85 13.61 2.01
N ALA A 61 -13.42 12.81 2.91
CA ALA A 61 -12.77 12.36 4.13
C ALA A 61 -12.38 10.89 3.98
N ALA A 62 -11.23 10.52 4.52
CA ALA A 62 -10.85 9.12 4.61
C ALA A 62 -11.83 8.41 5.57
N TYR A 63 -12.34 7.25 5.16
CA TYR A 63 -13.18 6.43 6.03
C TYR A 63 -12.37 5.41 6.83
N ASP A 64 -11.20 5.02 6.34
CA ASP A 64 -10.25 4.17 7.07
C ASP A 64 -8.79 4.48 6.70
N VAL A 65 -7.87 4.13 7.61
CA VAL A 65 -6.42 4.21 7.43
C VAL A 65 -5.78 2.93 7.94
N ILE A 66 -5.12 2.21 7.05
CA ILE A 66 -4.42 0.96 7.36
C ILE A 66 -2.93 1.27 7.50
N TYR A 67 -2.43 1.12 8.72
CA TYR A 67 -1.02 1.32 9.06
C TYR A 67 -0.22 0.04 8.79
N LEU A 68 0.82 0.13 7.96
CA LEU A 68 1.65 -1.02 7.58
C LEU A 68 2.98 -1.10 8.35
N SER A 69 3.12 -0.32 9.42
CA SER A 69 4.38 -0.24 10.17
C SER A 69 4.78 -1.57 10.80
N GLY A 70 6.07 -1.88 10.75
CA GLY A 70 6.61 -3.18 11.18
C GLY A 70 6.49 -4.31 10.14
N MET A 71 5.89 -4.06 8.98
CA MET A 71 5.75 -5.03 7.90
C MET A 71 6.75 -4.77 6.77
N SER A 72 6.90 -5.74 5.86
CA SER A 72 7.82 -5.63 4.73
C SER A 72 7.38 -6.50 3.56
N VAL A 73 7.78 -6.10 2.34
CA VAL A 73 7.56 -6.86 1.12
C VAL A 73 8.89 -7.40 0.61
N ALA A 74 8.95 -8.70 0.34
CA ALA A 74 10.13 -9.36 -0.21
C ALA A 74 10.53 -8.76 -1.59
N PRO A 75 11.78 -8.93 -2.04
CA PRO A 75 12.20 -8.52 -3.39
C PRO A 75 11.28 -9.10 -4.46
N ARG A 76 10.76 -8.25 -5.36
CA ARG A 76 9.83 -8.68 -6.42
C ARG A 76 8.59 -9.43 -5.91
N GLY A 77 8.26 -9.24 -4.62
CA GLY A 77 7.19 -9.92 -3.92
C GLY A 77 5.88 -9.12 -3.91
N TYR A 78 4.86 -9.74 -3.33
CA TYR A 78 3.53 -9.19 -3.15
C TYR A 78 3.21 -9.09 -1.65
N PHE A 79 2.33 -8.15 -1.31
CA PHE A 79 1.80 -7.98 0.03
C PHE A 79 0.30 -7.72 -0.07
N VAL A 80 -0.50 -8.63 0.47
CA VAL A 80 -1.96 -8.62 0.35
C VAL A 80 -2.60 -8.14 1.64
N ILE A 81 -3.46 -7.14 1.52
CA ILE A 81 -4.34 -6.63 2.57
C ILE A 81 -5.76 -7.04 2.19
N GLY A 82 -6.48 -7.76 3.03
CA GLY A 82 -7.83 -8.20 2.66
C GLY A 82 -8.59 -8.90 3.78
N SER A 83 -9.75 -9.44 3.44
CA SER A 83 -10.57 -10.22 4.38
C SER A 83 -9.91 -11.57 4.73
N ALA A 84 -10.32 -12.17 5.85
CA ALA A 84 -9.77 -13.45 6.30
C ALA A 84 -10.08 -14.63 5.37
N ILE A 85 -11.00 -14.46 4.42
CA ILE A 85 -11.47 -15.51 3.50
C ILE A 85 -10.88 -15.38 2.08
N VAL A 86 -10.09 -14.34 1.82
CA VAL A 86 -9.30 -14.23 0.58
C VAL A 86 -8.32 -15.41 0.50
N VAL A 87 -8.19 -16.00 -0.68
CA VAL A 87 -7.30 -17.14 -0.94
C VAL A 87 -6.31 -16.78 -2.04
N PRO A 88 -4.99 -16.90 -1.81
CA PRO A 88 -4.32 -17.30 -0.56
C PRO A 88 -4.56 -16.30 0.58
N SER A 89 -4.34 -16.75 1.83
CA SER A 89 -4.53 -15.91 3.03
C SER A 89 -3.74 -14.60 2.90
N PRO A 90 -4.35 -13.44 3.19
CA PRO A 90 -3.64 -12.16 3.19
C PRO A 90 -2.49 -12.09 4.18
N ASP A 91 -1.52 -11.23 3.89
CA ASP A 91 -0.44 -10.85 4.80
C ASP A 91 -0.96 -9.94 5.93
N PHE A 92 -1.95 -9.11 5.61
CA PHE A 92 -2.68 -8.29 6.58
C PHE A 92 -4.18 -8.57 6.49
N VAL A 93 -4.72 -9.19 7.54
CA VAL A 93 -6.15 -9.48 7.64
C VAL A 93 -6.87 -8.29 8.26
N LEU A 94 -7.84 -7.75 7.54
CA LEU A 94 -8.66 -6.64 8.02
C LEU A 94 -9.61 -7.08 9.13
N PRO A 95 -9.91 -6.20 10.10
CA PRO A 95 -10.97 -6.44 11.07
C PRO A 95 -12.32 -6.59 10.35
N ALA A 96 -13.23 -7.39 10.93
CA ALA A 96 -14.57 -7.58 10.36
C ALA A 96 -15.38 -6.28 10.17
N ALA A 97 -15.05 -5.21 10.89
CA ALA A 97 -15.68 -3.90 10.73
C ALA A 97 -15.28 -3.17 9.43
N SER A 98 -14.14 -3.53 8.84
CA SER A 98 -13.62 -3.02 7.56
C SER A 98 -13.86 -3.99 6.40
N GLN A 99 -14.69 -5.02 6.62
CA GLN A 99 -15.13 -5.99 5.60
C GLN A 99 -16.55 -5.61 5.12
N ASN A 100 -16.97 -6.03 3.94
CA ASN A 100 -18.29 -5.75 3.32
C ASN A 100 -18.42 -4.34 2.72
N GLY A 101 -17.73 -4.10 1.61
CA GLY A 101 -17.80 -2.87 0.80
C GLY A 101 -17.01 -1.69 1.38
N GLN A 102 -16.07 -1.96 2.30
CA GLN A 102 -15.19 -0.97 2.91
C GLN A 102 -13.74 -1.09 2.43
N ILE A 103 -13.54 -1.65 1.25
CA ILE A 103 -12.34 -1.42 0.43
C ILE A 103 -12.79 -0.90 -0.93
#